data_AF-A0A417J495-F1
#
_entry.id   AF-A0A417J495-F1
#
_cell.length_a   1.000
_cell.length_b   1.000
_cell.length_c   1.000
_cell.angle_alpha   90.00
_cell.angle_beta   90.00
_cell.angle_gamma   90.00
#
_symmetry.space_group_name_H-M   'P 1'
#
loop_
_entity.id
_entity.type
_entity.pdbx_description
1 polymer ?
#
loop_
_entity_poly.entity_id
_entity_poly.type
_entity_poly.pdbx_seq_one_letter_code
_entity_poly.pdbx_strand_id
1 'polypeptide(L)'
;MMEKLWRTWLLHFAYIEEKGEESMRKYGESGILLSVVCNRCGKKLAVKDGILREGAAHFDVAWDYFSEKDGEVHHFDLCEECYDGVTREFLIEADKEERTELL
;
A
#
# COMPACT_ATOMS: atom_id res chain seq x y z
N MET A 1 16.93 1.34 19.67
CA MET A 1 16.20 0.29 18.92
C MET A 1 14.77 0.13 19.42
N MET A 2 14.54 0.04 20.74
CA MET A 2 13.20 0.11 21.34
C MET A 2 12.44 1.41 21.06
N GLU A 3 13.16 2.53 20.89
CA GLU A 3 12.58 3.83 20.54
C GLU A 3 12.09 3.99 19.07
N LYS A 4 12.22 2.99 18.22
CA LYS A 4 11.58 3.02 16.89
C LYS A 4 10.30 2.19 16.87
N LEU A 5 10.30 1.07 17.61
CA LEU A 5 9.17 0.15 17.73
C LEU A 5 7.99 0.74 18.50
N TRP A 6 8.20 1.40 19.65
CA TRP A 6 7.11 2.08 20.37
C TRP A 6 6.42 3.16 19.53
N ARG A 7 7.16 3.91 18.70
CA ARG A 7 6.65 5.01 17.88
C ARG A 7 5.82 4.48 16.71
N THR A 8 6.30 3.45 16.01
CA THR A 8 5.51 2.83 14.93
C THR A 8 4.28 2.11 15.47
N TRP A 9 4.37 1.45 16.63
CA TRP A 9 3.22 0.82 17.28
C TRP A 9 2.20 1.84 17.79
N LEU A 10 2.63 2.93 18.43
CA LEU A 10 1.75 4.01 18.89
C LEU A 10 1.05 4.72 17.73
N LEU A 11 1.77 4.97 16.62
CA LEU A 11 1.18 5.58 15.42
C LEU A 11 0.17 4.65 14.74
N HIS A 12 0.46 3.34 14.69
CA HIS A 12 -0.47 2.35 14.15
C HIS A 12 -1.72 2.23 15.04
N PHE A 13 -1.57 2.16 16.37
CA PHE A 13 -2.70 2.11 17.30
C PHE A 13 -3.54 3.40 17.27
N ALA A 14 -2.90 4.58 17.27
CA ALA A 14 -3.61 5.85 17.14
C ALA A 14 -4.36 5.95 15.79
N TYR A 15 -3.76 5.45 14.71
CA TYR A 15 -4.43 5.37 13.40
C TYR A 15 -5.67 4.46 13.45
N ILE A 16 -5.56 3.27 14.07
CA ILE A 16 -6.67 2.32 14.21
C ILE A 16 -7.79 2.93 15.06
N GLU A 17 -7.47 3.56 16.20
CA GLU A 17 -8.45 4.21 17.08
C GLU A 17 -9.16 5.40 16.41
N GLU A 18 -8.45 6.20 15.60
CA GLU A 18 -9.01 7.39 14.95
C GLU A 18 -9.79 7.06 13.66
N LYS A 19 -9.31 6.12 12.85
CA LYS A 19 -9.84 5.85 11.50
C LYS A 19 -10.65 4.56 11.37
N GLY A 20 -10.61 3.68 12.37
CA GLY A 20 -11.39 2.44 12.45
C GLY A 20 -11.01 1.38 11.42
N GLU A 21 -9.79 1.42 10.89
CA GLU A 21 -9.30 0.51 9.85
C GLU A 21 -8.00 -0.17 10.29
N GLU A 22 -8.10 -1.48 10.52
CA GLU A 22 -7.01 -2.35 10.97
C GLU A 22 -6.21 -2.97 9.81
N SER A 23 -6.71 -2.88 8.57
CA SER A 23 -6.11 -3.50 7.40
C SER A 23 -6.01 -2.53 6.22
N MET A 24 -4.94 -2.66 5.43
CA MET A 24 -4.73 -1.88 4.19
C MET A 24 -5.95 -1.98 3.26
N ARG A 25 -6.40 -3.21 2.97
CA ARG A 25 -7.59 -3.46 2.17
C ARG A 25 -8.65 -4.14 3.02
N LYS A 26 -9.88 -3.68 2.91
CA LYS A 26 -11.04 -4.30 3.55
C LYS A 26 -12.00 -4.79 2.48
N TYR A 27 -12.42 -6.05 2.61
CA TYR A 27 -13.43 -6.66 1.76
C TYR A 27 -14.68 -6.96 2.59
N GLY A 28 -15.85 -6.77 1.98
CA GLY A 28 -17.13 -7.17 2.56
C GLY A 28 -17.37 -8.67 2.43
N GLU A 29 -18.47 -9.15 3.02
CA GLU A 29 -18.84 -10.58 3.01
C GLU A 29 -18.98 -11.18 1.60
N SER A 30 -19.31 -10.35 0.60
CA SER A 30 -19.41 -10.74 -0.80
C SER A 30 -18.08 -10.69 -1.57
N GLY A 31 -16.97 -10.40 -0.91
CA GLY A 31 -15.66 -10.18 -1.55
C GLY A 31 -15.52 -8.81 -2.23
N ILE A 32 -16.50 -7.92 -2.08
CA ILE A 32 -16.45 -6.56 -2.64
C ILE A 32 -15.44 -5.72 -1.85
N LEU A 33 -14.53 -5.04 -2.54
CA LEU A 33 -13.60 -4.09 -1.94
C LEU A 33 -14.35 -2.90 -1.35
N LEU A 34 -14.19 -2.67 -0.04
CA LEU A 34 -14.88 -1.61 0.70
C LEU A 34 -13.97 -0.40 0.95
N SER A 35 -12.70 -0.65 1.28
CA SER A 35 -11.74 0.42 1.52
C SER A 35 -10.31 -0.01 1.19
N VAL A 36 -9.51 0.98 0.85
CA VAL A 36 -8.06 0.87 0.64
C VAL A 36 -7.39 2.02 1.40
N VAL A 37 -6.28 1.72 2.07
CA VAL A 37 -5.47 2.68 2.82
C VAL A 37 -4.04 2.64 2.31
N CYS A 38 -3.44 3.80 2.04
CA CYS A 38 -2.02 3.89 1.72
C CYS A 38 -1.16 3.48 2.93
N ASN A 39 -0.31 2.47 2.78
CA ASN A 39 0.55 1.97 3.86
C ASN A 39 1.61 2.98 4.33
N ARG A 40 1.96 3.98 3.52
CA ARG A 40 2.97 5.00 3.89
C ARG A 40 2.38 6.18 4.64
N CYS A 41 1.27 6.75 4.17
CA CYS A 41 0.71 7.99 4.72
C CYS A 41 -0.64 7.83 5.42
N GLY A 42 -1.28 6.65 5.37
CA GLY A 42 -2.59 6.40 5.98
C GLY A 42 -3.77 7.05 5.23
N LYS A 43 -3.55 7.63 4.05
CA LYS A 43 -4.64 8.19 3.21
C LYS A 43 -5.61 7.06 2.83
N LYS A 44 -6.90 7.23 3.16
CA LYS A 44 -7.98 6.40 2.61
C LYS A 44 -8.16 6.73 1.13
N LEU A 45 -8.14 5.72 0.28
CA LEU A 45 -8.33 5.88 -1.15
C LEU A 45 -9.79 5.72 -1.54
N ALA A 46 -10.21 6.42 -2.59
CA ALA A 46 -11.57 6.41 -3.10
C ALA A 46 -11.91 5.03 -3.68
N VAL A 47 -12.81 4.31 -3.02
CA VAL A 47 -13.38 3.05 -3.52
C VAL A 47 -14.87 3.26 -3.77
N LYS A 48 -15.35 2.84 -4.94
CA LYS A 48 -16.77 2.87 -5.30
C LYS A 48 -17.14 1.60 -6.04
N ASP A 49 -18.18 0.93 -5.55
CA ASP A 49 -18.73 -0.31 -6.13
C ASP A 49 -17.66 -1.42 -6.27
N GLY A 50 -16.78 -1.57 -5.28
CA GLY A 50 -15.70 -2.57 -5.32
C GLY A 50 -14.47 -2.17 -6.14
N ILE A 51 -14.46 -0.96 -6.71
CA ILE A 51 -13.42 -0.51 -7.64
C ILE A 51 -12.67 0.67 -7.02
N LEU A 52 -11.34 0.61 -7.03
CA LEU A 52 -10.47 1.74 -6.69
C LEU A 52 -10.58 2.82 -7.78
N ARG A 53 -10.91 4.05 -7.39
CA ARG A 53 -11.25 5.18 -8.29
C ARG A 53 -10.22 6.30 -8.31
N GLU A 54 -8.99 6.03 -7.87
CA GLU A 54 -7.86 6.95 -7.98
C GLU A 54 -6.56 6.19 -8.22
N GLY A 55 -5.50 6.92 -8.61
CA GLY A 55 -4.17 6.37 -8.86
C GLY A 55 -3.54 5.79 -7.59
N ALA A 56 -3.17 4.51 -7.65
CA ALA A 56 -2.40 3.85 -6.61
C ALA A 56 -1.56 2.72 -7.20
N ALA A 57 -0.44 2.44 -6.55
CA ALA A 57 0.38 1.28 -6.83
C ALA A 57 0.05 0.17 -5.84
N HIS A 58 -0.33 -1.00 -6.35
CA HIS A 58 -0.51 -2.22 -5.58
C HIS A 58 0.73 -3.09 -5.69
N PHE A 59 1.27 -3.50 -4.55
CA PHE A 59 2.42 -4.38 -4.46
C PHE A 59 1.97 -5.72 -3.88
N ASP A 60 2.23 -6.77 -4.65
CA ASP A 60 2.10 -8.17 -4.24
C ASP A 60 3.43 -8.84 -4.56
N VAL A 61 4.29 -8.96 -3.55
CA VAL A 61 5.67 -9.40 -3.70
C VAL A 61 5.85 -10.71 -2.95
N ALA A 62 6.01 -11.79 -3.71
CA ALA A 62 6.46 -13.08 -3.17
C ALA A 62 7.98 -13.13 -3.22
N TRP A 63 8.60 -13.31 -2.05
CA TRP A 63 10.05 -13.47 -1.95
C TRP A 63 10.41 -14.94 -2.06
N ASP A 64 11.33 -15.25 -2.97
CA ASP A 64 11.76 -16.61 -3.25
C ASP A 64 13.03 -16.99 -2.47
N TYR A 65 13.48 -18.22 -2.73
CA TYR A 65 14.64 -18.85 -2.10
C TYR A 65 15.93 -18.03 -2.15
N PHE A 66 16.08 -17.15 -3.13
CA PHE A 66 17.28 -16.31 -3.27
C PHE A 66 17.19 -14.99 -2.50
N SER A 67 16.14 -14.80 -1.70
CA SER A 67 15.95 -13.64 -0.84
C SER A 67 16.26 -13.96 0.63
N GLU A 68 16.75 -12.97 1.37
CA GLU A 68 16.78 -13.01 2.85
C GLU A 68 15.36 -13.04 3.46
N LYS A 69 14.33 -12.81 2.63
CA LYS A 69 12.90 -12.87 2.97
C LYS A 69 12.23 -14.12 2.42
N ASP A 70 13.00 -15.18 2.11
CA ASP A 70 12.46 -16.42 1.56
C ASP A 70 11.20 -16.91 2.30
N GLY A 71 10.15 -17.21 1.54
CA GLY A 71 8.86 -17.66 2.04
C GLY A 71 7.93 -16.55 2.55
N GLU A 72 8.37 -15.29 2.55
CA GLU A 72 7.50 -14.15 2.87
C GLU A 72 6.72 -13.66 1.64
N VAL A 73 5.48 -13.24 1.87
CA VAL A 73 4.67 -12.52 0.87
C VAL A 73 4.29 -11.16 1.46
N HIS A 74 4.61 -10.09 0.74
CA HIS A 74 4.36 -8.72 1.18
C HIS A 74 3.25 -8.11 0.34
N HIS A 75 2.21 -7.59 1.00
CA HIS A 75 1.11 -6.88 0.37
C HIS A 75 1.00 -5.46 0.93
N PHE A 76 1.09 -4.46 0.07
CA PHE A 76 0.88 -3.07 0.46
C PHE A 76 0.44 -2.20 -0.73
N ASP A 77 -0.22 -1.08 -0.43
CA ASP A 77 -0.68 -0.09 -1.40
C ASP A 77 -0.04 1.27 -1.10
N LEU A 78 0.37 1.97 -2.15
CA LEU A 78 0.82 3.36 -2.06
C LEU A 78 -0.08 4.24 -2.92
N CYS A 79 -0.52 5.38 -2.37
CA CYS A 79 -1.09 6.43 -3.19
C CYS A 79 -0.03 6.97 -4.17
N GLU A 80 -0.46 7.59 -5.26
CA GLU A 80 0.42 8.15 -6.29
C GLU A 80 1.53 9.05 -5.71
N GLU A 81 1.20 9.97 -4.80
CA GLU A 81 2.18 10.83 -4.13
C GLU A 81 3.24 10.06 -3.32
N CYS A 82 2.85 8.95 -2.71
CA CYS A 82 3.77 8.11 -1.94
C CYS A 82 4.62 7.22 -2.84
N TYR A 83 4.05 6.73 -3.94
CA TYR A 83 4.79 6.03 -4.99
C TYR A 83 5.87 6.94 -5.56
N ASP A 84 5.51 8.17 -5.93
CA ASP A 84 6.44 9.22 -6.37
C ASP A 84 7.53 9.46 -5.34
N GLY A 85 7.17 9.57 -4.06
CA GLY A 85 8.14 9.78 -2.99
C GLY A 85 9.16 8.65 -2.88
N VAL A 86 8.75 7.40 -3.07
CA VAL A 86 9.66 6.24 -3.04
C VAL A 86 10.52 6.18 -4.30
N THR A 87 9.92 6.33 -5.48
CA THR A 87 10.64 6.19 -6.76
C THR A 87 11.63 7.32 -7.02
N ARG A 88 11.41 8.51 -6.45
CA ARG A 88 12.40 9.61 -6.47
C ARG A 88 13.71 9.28 -5.75
N GLU A 89 13.71 8.30 -4.85
CA GLU A 89 14.91 7.86 -4.12
C GLU A 89 15.69 6.78 -4.89
N PHE A 90 15.20 6.32 -6.04
CA PHE A 90 15.88 5.29 -6.81
C PHE A 90 17.14 5.83 -7.47
N LEU A 91 18.22 5.03 -7.42
CA LEU A 91 19.46 5.33 -8.14
C LEU A 91 19.26 5.25 -9.65
N ILE A 92 18.46 4.29 -10.09
CA ILE A 92 18.07 4.08 -11.49
C ILE A 92 16.57 4.34 -11.55
N GLU A 93 16.16 5.27 -12.41
CA GLU A 93 14.74 5.61 -12.55
C GLU A 93 13.91 4.39 -12.97
N ALA A 94 12.63 4.40 -12.60
CA ALA A 94 11.70 3.39 -13.10
C ALA A 94 11.56 3.51 -14.62
N ASP A 95 11.61 2.38 -15.32
CA ASP A 95 11.30 2.31 -16.74
C ASP A 95 9.84 2.69 -16.98
N LYS A 96 9.60 3.55 -17.98
CA LYS A 96 8.26 4.08 -18.32
C LYS A 96 7.93 3.73 -19.76
N GLU A 97 6.74 3.17 -19.97
CA GLU A 97 6.18 2.87 -21.27
C GLU A 97 4.81 3.53 -21.39
N GLU A 98 4.58 4.28 -22.48
CA GLU A 98 3.26 4.83 -22.79
C GLU A 98 2.43 3.77 -23.51
N ARG A 99 1.23 3.49 -23.00
CA ARG A 99 0.28 2.62 -23.70
C ARG A 99 -0.43 3.42 -24.79
N THR A 100 -0.39 2.93 -26.02
CA THR A 100 -1.04 3.55 -27.18
C THR A 100 -2.57 3.46 -27.17
N GLU A 101 -3.14 2.61 -26.32
CA GLU A 101 -4.60 2.50 -26.11
C GLU A 101 -4.95 2.88 -24.67
N LEU A 102 -5.72 3.96 -24.52
CA LEU A 102 -6.40 4.31 -23.28
C LEU A 102 -7.80 3.69 -23.35
N LEU A 103 -7.99 2.57 -22.64
CA LEU A 103 -9.30 1.90 -22.52
C LEU A 103 -10.25 2.68 -21.59
#